data_AF-A0A1H5YD06-F1
#
_entry.id   AF-A0A1H5YD06-F1
#
_cell.length_a   1.000
_cell.length_b   1.000
_cell.length_c   1.000
_cell.angle_alpha   90.00
_cell.angle_beta   90.00
_cell.angle_gamma   90.00
#
_symmetry.space_group_name_H-M   'P 1'
#
loop_
_entity.id
_entity.type
_entity.pdbx_description
1 polymer ?
#
loop_
_entity_poly.entity_id
_entity_poly.type
_entity_poly.pdbx_seq_one_letter_code
_entity_poly.pdbx_strand_id
1 'polypeptide(L)'
;MSTESDRGQKDASTLSLREAAQLLSDEGLGVHEAEILLASAIQRCELHADVMRWATEQWDGRHLPGNINGRQTRIERADFDAWRSSRAAG
;
A
#
# COMPACT_ATOMS: atom_id res chain seq x y z
N MET A 1 -23.40 15.11 -21.92
CA MET A 1 -23.79 13.83 -21.30
C MET A 1 -22.50 13.13 -20.95
N SER A 2 -22.07 13.22 -19.69
CA SER A 2 -20.76 12.72 -19.25
C SER A 2 -20.95 12.12 -17.87
N THR A 3 -21.14 10.80 -17.82
CA THR A 3 -20.88 9.99 -16.63
C THR A 3 -20.45 8.60 -17.11
N GLU A 4 -19.23 8.50 -17.64
CA GLU A 4 -18.48 7.25 -17.53
C GLU A 4 -18.06 7.10 -16.06
N SER A 5 -19.05 6.88 -15.19
CA SER A 5 -18.88 6.51 -13.79
C SER A 5 -18.82 5.00 -13.70
N ASP A 6 -17.82 4.40 -14.36
CA ASP A 6 -17.56 2.97 -14.30
C ASP A 6 -16.06 2.70 -14.43
N ARG A 7 -15.30 3.05 -13.39
CA ARG A 7 -13.98 2.44 -13.16
C ARG A 7 -13.77 2.22 -11.67
N GLY A 8 -14.15 1.04 -11.23
CA GLY A 8 -13.61 0.44 -10.03
C GLY A 8 -14.48 0.63 -8.79
N GLN A 9 -15.59 -0.08 -8.74
CA GLN A 9 -15.96 -0.79 -7.52
C GLN A 9 -14.82 -1.79 -7.20
N LYS A 10 -13.65 -1.30 -6.81
CA LYS A 10 -12.52 -2.13 -6.35
C LYS A 10 -12.89 -2.62 -4.96
N ASP A 11 -12.82 -3.92 -4.75
CA ASP A 11 -13.09 -4.66 -3.52
C ASP A 11 -12.92 -3.78 -2.27
N ALA A 12 -14.04 -3.46 -1.60
CA ALA A 12 -14.03 -2.57 -0.43
C ALA A 12 -13.10 -3.08 0.70
N SER A 13 -12.73 -4.36 0.66
CA SER A 13 -11.88 -5.05 1.62
C SER A 13 -10.39 -4.95 1.31
N THR A 14 -9.93 -4.65 0.09
CA THR A 14 -8.50 -4.83 -0.25
C THR A 14 -7.91 -3.62 -0.96
N LEU A 15 -6.73 -3.19 -0.52
CA LEU A 15 -6.00 -2.01 -0.99
C LEU A 15 -4.69 -2.43 -1.65
N SER A 16 -4.28 -1.76 -2.73
CA SER A 16 -2.86 -1.80 -3.11
C SER A 16 -2.01 -1.05 -2.08
N LEU A 17 -0.73 -1.42 -1.95
CA LEU A 17 0.21 -0.70 -1.08
C LEU A 17 0.23 0.81 -1.41
N ARG A 18 0.14 1.18 -2.69
CA ARG A 18 0.05 2.57 -3.13
C ARG A 18 -1.26 3.27 -2.70
N GLU A 19 -2.38 2.56 -2.70
CA GLU A 19 -3.66 3.10 -2.19
C GLU A 19 -3.61 3.27 -0.66
N ALA A 20 -3.06 2.30 0.07
CA ALA A 20 -2.82 2.41 1.51
C ALA A 20 -1.85 3.56 1.85
N ALA A 21 -0.81 3.77 1.04
CA ALA A 21 0.12 4.87 1.22
C ALA A 21 -0.53 6.24 1.01
N GLN A 22 -1.45 6.38 0.05
CA GLN A 22 -2.22 7.61 -0.14
C GLN A 22 -3.06 7.93 1.09
N LEU A 23 -3.72 6.94 1.69
CA LEU A 23 -4.51 7.12 2.92
C LEU A 23 -3.65 7.58 4.12
N LEU A 24 -2.40 7.13 4.21
CA LEU A 24 -1.45 7.62 5.22
C LEU A 24 -0.90 9.01 4.90
N SER A 25 -0.88 9.38 3.62
CA SER A 25 -0.34 10.69 3.20
C SER A 25 -1.26 11.83 3.58
N ASP A 26 -2.56 11.56 3.59
CA ASP A 26 -3.57 12.50 4.06
C ASP A 26 -3.40 12.85 5.56
N GLU A 27 -2.57 12.09 6.30
CA GLU A 27 -2.20 12.36 7.70
C GLU A 27 -0.88 13.13 7.85
N GLY A 28 -0.30 13.63 6.76
CA GLY A 28 0.91 14.46 6.77
C GLY A 28 2.22 13.73 6.43
N LEU A 29 2.18 12.44 6.07
CA LEU A 29 3.32 11.78 5.42
C LEU A 29 3.36 12.09 3.92
N GLY A 30 4.55 12.10 3.33
CA GLY A 30 4.66 12.04 1.87
C GLY A 30 4.25 10.65 1.37
N VAL A 31 3.57 10.57 0.21
CA VAL A 31 3.15 9.30 -0.40
C VAL A 31 4.28 8.28 -0.48
N HIS A 32 5.46 8.71 -0.91
CA HIS A 32 6.59 7.80 -1.01
C HIS A 32 7.11 7.33 0.36
N GLU A 33 7.13 8.21 1.37
CA GLU A 33 7.52 7.85 2.73
C GLU A 33 6.53 6.84 3.33
N ALA A 34 5.23 7.03 3.07
CA ALA A 34 4.20 6.08 3.44
C ALA A 34 4.35 4.72 2.72
N GLU A 35 4.73 4.71 1.44
CA GLU A 35 5.03 3.47 0.71
C GLU A 35 6.23 2.74 1.32
N ILE A 36 7.32 3.45 1.63
CA ILE A 36 8.51 2.88 2.29
C ILE A 36 8.13 2.30 3.66
N LEU A 37 7.31 3.03 4.42
CA LEU A 37 6.86 2.63 5.74
C LEU A 37 6.05 1.32 5.69
N LEU A 38 5.08 1.25 4.77
CA LEU A 38 4.27 0.05 4.55
C LEU A 38 5.12 -1.13 4.06
N ALA A 39 6.00 -0.90 3.08
CA ALA A 39 6.91 -1.92 2.58
C ALA A 39 7.82 -2.48 3.69
N SER A 40 8.29 -1.61 4.60
CA SER A 40 9.12 -2.00 5.74
C SER A 40 8.34 -2.83 6.77
N ALA A 41 7.09 -2.44 7.07
CA ALA A 41 6.22 -3.20 7.97
C ALA A 41 5.91 -4.60 7.42
N ILE A 42 5.66 -4.70 6.11
CA ILE A 42 5.45 -5.98 5.42
C ILE A 42 6.70 -6.86 5.52
N GLN A 43 7.90 -6.31 5.31
CA GLN A 43 9.14 -7.10 5.45
C GLN A 43 9.38 -7.61 6.87
N ARG A 44 8.96 -6.85 7.88
CA ARG A 44 9.05 -7.21 9.29
C ARG A 44 7.92 -8.16 9.72
N CYS A 45 7.03 -8.54 8.80
CA CYS A 45 5.82 -9.31 9.07
C CYS A 45 4.87 -8.63 10.09
N GLU A 46 4.94 -7.30 10.22
CA GLU A 46 4.06 -6.51 11.09
C GLU A 46 2.75 -6.13 10.40
N LEU A 47 2.75 -6.12 9.07
CA LEU A 47 1.57 -5.90 8.23
C LEU A 47 1.43 -7.07 7.26
N HIS A 48 0.29 -7.76 7.32
CA HIS A 48 -0.02 -8.82 6.36
C HIS A 48 -0.31 -8.21 4.99
N ALA A 49 0.29 -8.78 3.96
CA ALA A 49 0.07 -8.37 2.58
C ALA A 49 0.32 -9.55 1.64
N ASP A 50 -0.42 -9.60 0.54
CA ASP A 50 -0.08 -10.42 -0.62
C ASP A 50 1.00 -9.68 -1.44
N VAL A 51 2.26 -10.06 -1.19
CA VAL A 51 3.43 -9.33 -1.66
C VAL A 51 3.79 -9.72 -3.07
N MET A 52 3.64 -8.77 -4.00
CA MET A 52 4.18 -8.88 -5.34
C MET A 52 5.53 -8.18 -5.44
N ARG A 53 6.51 -8.82 -6.04
CA ARG A 53 7.86 -8.28 -6.21
C ARG A 53 8.21 -8.13 -7.68
N TRP A 54 8.91 -7.05 -8.01
CA TRP A 54 9.48 -6.88 -9.33
C TRP A 54 10.61 -7.89 -9.55
N ALA A 55 10.65 -8.49 -10.73
CA ALA A 55 11.89 -9.08 -11.24
C ALA A 55 12.91 -7.94 -11.41
N THR A 56 14.19 -8.17 -11.09
CA THR A 56 15.31 -7.19 -11.08
C THR A 56 15.44 -6.27 -12.31
N GLU A 57 14.76 -6.59 -13.42
CA GLU A 57 14.83 -5.89 -14.71
C GLU A 57 13.55 -5.11 -15.08
N GLN A 58 12.44 -5.25 -14.35
CA GLN A 58 11.14 -4.65 -14.70
C GLN A 58 10.76 -3.43 -13.85
N TRP A 59 11.75 -2.69 -13.36
CA TRP A 59 11.53 -1.72 -12.29
C TRP A 59 10.99 -0.41 -12.88
N ASP A 60 9.87 0.06 -12.34
CA ASP A 60 9.27 1.35 -12.69
C ASP A 60 9.13 2.22 -11.43
N GLY A 61 9.80 3.38 -11.42
CA GLY A 61 9.67 4.41 -10.38
C GLY A 61 10.65 4.34 -9.20
N ARG A 62 10.21 4.85 -8.03
CA ARG A 62 11.04 4.95 -6.81
C ARG A 62 11.11 3.62 -6.07
N HIS A 63 12.30 3.30 -5.56
CA HIS A 63 12.60 2.01 -4.97
C HIS A 63 11.86 1.80 -3.64
N LEU A 64 11.16 0.67 -3.51
CA LEU A 64 10.61 0.22 -2.23
C LEU A 64 11.51 -0.89 -1.65
N PRO A 65 11.66 -0.95 -0.31
CA PRO A 65 12.37 -2.04 0.34
C PRO A 65 11.92 -3.41 -0.19
N GLY A 66 12.88 -4.24 -0.59
CA GLY A 66 12.63 -5.66 -0.94
C GLY A 66 12.02 -5.87 -2.32
N ASN A 67 12.15 -4.87 -3.19
CA ASN A 67 11.67 -4.87 -4.58
C ASN A 67 10.16 -5.05 -4.65
N ILE A 68 9.43 -4.58 -3.65
CA ILE A 68 7.97 -4.70 -3.57
C ILE A 68 7.34 -3.83 -4.66
N ASN A 69 6.42 -4.40 -5.43
CA ASN A 69 5.61 -3.67 -6.40
C ASN A 69 4.42 -3.03 -5.68
N GLY A 70 4.52 -1.74 -5.33
CA GLY A 70 3.47 -1.03 -4.61
C GLY A 70 2.10 -0.99 -5.30
N ARG A 71 2.04 -1.22 -6.62
CA ARG A 71 0.79 -1.24 -7.40
C ARG A 71 0.13 -2.61 -7.43
N GLN A 72 0.92 -3.68 -7.30
CA GLN A 72 0.43 -5.06 -7.39
C GLN A 72 0.31 -5.73 -6.03
N THR A 73 1.12 -5.32 -5.05
CA THR A 73 1.01 -5.78 -3.66
C THR A 73 -0.32 -5.37 -3.08
N ARG A 74 -1.06 -6.34 -2.55
CA ARG A 74 -2.39 -6.17 -1.96
C ARG A 74 -2.33 -6.31 -0.45
N ILE A 75 -3.11 -5.49 0.23
CA ILE A 75 -3.20 -5.39 1.69
C ILE A 75 -4.68 -5.41 2.02
N GLU A 76 -5.11 -6.30 2.91
CA GLU A 76 -6.47 -6.25 3.42
C GLU A 76 -6.66 -4.98 4.25
N ARG A 77 -7.79 -4.28 4.04
CA ARG A 77 -8.14 -3.05 4.74
C ARG A 77 -8.19 -3.27 6.26
N ALA A 78 -8.70 -4.42 6.70
CA ALA A 78 -8.71 -4.78 8.11
C ALA A 78 -7.30 -4.88 8.71
N ASP A 79 -6.36 -5.50 7.98
CA ASP A 79 -4.95 -5.60 8.41
C ASP A 79 -4.27 -4.23 8.41
N PHE A 80 -4.55 -3.40 7.40
CA PHE A 80 -4.07 -2.02 7.34
C PHE A 80 -4.57 -1.19 8.52
N ASP A 81 -5.87 -1.23 8.81
CA ASP A 81 -6.48 -0.46 9.89
C ASP A 81 -6.01 -0.95 11.27
N ALA A 82 -5.82 -2.27 11.45
CA ALA A 82 -5.26 -2.85 12.67
C ALA A 82 -3.80 -2.43 12.89
N TRP A 83 -2.97 -2.51 11.85
CA TRP A 83 -1.58 -2.06 11.88
C TRP A 83 -1.47 -0.55 12.11
N ARG A 84 -2.33 0.24 11.47
CA ARG A 84 -2.38 1.69 11.67
C ARG A 84 -2.75 2.03 13.11
N SER A 85 -3.75 1.35 13.66
CA SER A 85 -4.20 1.56 15.05
C SER A 85 -3.14 1.16 16.08
N SER A 86 -2.39 0.08 15.84
CA SER A 86 -1.31 -0.35 16.74
C SER A 86 -0.17 0.66 16.82
N ARG A 87 0.09 1.40 15.74
CA ARG A 87 1.09 2.48 15.67
C ARG A 87 0.67 3.76 16.36
N ALA A 88 -0.63 4.08 16.37
CA ALA A 88 -1.16 5.26 17.07
C ALA A 88 -1.23 5.05 18.60
N ALA A 89 -1.24 3.80 19.05
CA ALA A 89 -1.30 3.43 20.46
C ALA A 89 0.06 3.34 21.16
N GLY A 90 1.17 3.51 20.43
CA GLY A 90 2.54 3.51 20.95
C GLY A 90 3.18 4.89 20.88
#